data_AF-A0AAV2AU06-F1
#
_entry.id   AF-A0AAV2AU06-F1
#
_cell.length_a   1.000
_cell.length_b   1.000
_cell.length_c   1.000
_cell.angle_alpha   90.00
_cell.angle_beta   90.00
_cell.angle_gamma   90.00
#
_symmetry.space_group_name_H-M   'P 1'
#
loop_
_entity.id
_entity.type
_entity.pdbx_description
1 polymer ?
#
loop_
_entity_poly.entity_id
_entity_poly.type
_entity_poly.pdbx_seq_one_letter_code
_entity_poly.pdbx_strand_id
1 'polypeptide(L)'
;MFLWYIKQCGGSKRMINTINGGQERKFIGGSQQISEKIAQKLGDGVVLTNSPVVGINQESKDVVLVKTLPGKEYKTKYVILACSPAVQQKIHFTPQLPPIRNQLMQRMPMGTVMKVHLYYRTPFWKEKGLNGTHIILGDDEHPMFYSLDDTKPDGSFPAIIGFITGDKCRKMCHMTPDQRKNAIVRSLEEATGCPEAEKPIHYEEKNWMEEQYVGGCYTAMLPPGFLTRYGRALRTPIDRLYFAGTETSIKWSGYMSGAVEAGERAAREVLCNMGKITPDKIWIQEPDSQDVPPLPFTDTFGEKYKPSVPGFLKFVTFTSILGVATFAFLKCPKYFPK
;
A
#
# COMPACT_ATOMS: atom_id res chain seq x y z
N MET A 1 6.44 2.19 13.02
CA MET A 1 6.46 2.51 11.58
C MET A 1 5.40 1.72 10.85
N PHE A 2 5.64 0.43 10.62
CA PHE A 2 4.67 -0.49 10.02
C PHE A 2 3.35 -0.60 10.81
N LEU A 3 3.40 -0.53 12.14
CA LEU A 3 2.20 -0.48 12.99
C LEU A 3 1.27 0.70 12.67
N TRP A 4 1.83 1.87 12.35
CA TRP A 4 1.02 3.02 11.92
C TRP A 4 0.31 2.70 10.61
N TYR A 5 1.03 2.12 9.64
CA TYR A 5 0.50 1.74 8.33
C TYR A 5 -0.65 0.71 8.45
N ILE A 6 -0.52 -0.29 9.32
CA ILE A 6 -1.60 -1.25 9.58
C ILE A 6 -2.79 -0.55 10.26
N LYS A 7 -2.54 0.28 11.29
CA LYS A 7 -3.59 0.97 12.04
C LYS A 7 -4.44 1.87 11.15
N GLN A 8 -3.81 2.64 10.28
CA GLN A 8 -4.50 3.59 9.39
C GLN A 8 -5.29 2.92 8.26
N CYS A 9 -5.03 1.63 7.98
CA CYS A 9 -5.89 0.76 7.15
C CYS A 9 -7.04 0.09 7.94
N GLY A 10 -7.25 0.45 9.20
CA GLY A 10 -8.29 -0.17 10.05
C GLY A 10 -7.87 -1.45 10.76
N GLY A 11 -6.56 -1.74 10.86
CA GLY A 11 -6.02 -2.91 11.55
C GLY A 11 -5.68 -4.07 10.62
N SER A 12 -5.04 -5.12 11.18
CA SER A 12 -4.54 -6.25 10.40
C SER A 12 -5.67 -6.99 9.67
N LYS A 13 -6.76 -7.32 10.36
CA LYS A 13 -7.93 -8.01 9.78
C LYS A 13 -8.50 -7.26 8.57
N ARG A 14 -8.64 -5.93 8.67
CA ARG A 14 -9.14 -5.11 7.56
C ARG A 14 -8.17 -5.07 6.38
N MET A 15 -6.88 -4.94 6.67
CA MET A 15 -5.86 -4.78 5.64
C MET A 15 -5.62 -6.06 4.83
N ILE A 16 -5.74 -7.26 5.43
CA ILE A 16 -5.34 -8.52 4.78
C ILE A 16 -6.49 -9.32 4.18
N ASN A 17 -7.75 -9.10 4.61
CA ASN A 17 -8.87 -9.92 4.18
C ASN A 17 -9.44 -9.46 2.83
N THR A 18 -9.82 -10.42 1.99
CA THR A 18 -10.66 -10.16 0.82
C THR A 18 -12.07 -9.77 1.25
N ILE A 19 -12.81 -10.68 1.89
CA ILE A 19 -14.17 -10.39 2.35
C ILE A 19 -14.12 -9.37 3.51
N ASN A 20 -14.89 -8.29 3.40
CA ASN A 20 -14.94 -7.22 4.39
C ASN A 20 -13.56 -6.54 4.59
N GLY A 21 -12.68 -6.54 3.59
CA GLY A 21 -11.34 -5.98 3.73
C GLY A 21 -10.82 -5.29 2.47
N GLY A 22 -9.51 -5.04 2.44
CA GLY A 22 -8.88 -4.18 1.45
C GLY A 22 -8.88 -4.73 0.02
N GLN A 23 -9.06 -6.04 -0.14
CA GLN A 23 -8.99 -6.74 -1.42
C GLN A 23 -10.38 -7.14 -1.96
N GLU A 24 -11.46 -6.72 -1.30
CA GLU A 24 -12.83 -7.22 -1.56
C GLU A 24 -13.29 -7.02 -3.01
N ARG A 25 -12.91 -5.90 -3.63
CA ARG A 25 -13.52 -5.44 -4.87
C ARG A 25 -12.50 -4.93 -5.88
N LYS A 26 -12.91 -5.03 -7.13
CA LYS A 26 -12.24 -4.45 -8.30
C LYS A 26 -13.25 -3.63 -9.10
N PHE A 27 -12.78 -2.61 -9.80
CA PHE A 27 -13.61 -1.85 -10.73
C PHE A 27 -13.83 -2.63 -12.03
N ILE A 28 -15.07 -2.74 -12.48
CA ILE A 28 -15.40 -3.26 -13.81
C ILE A 28 -14.76 -2.32 -14.85
N GLY A 29 -13.96 -2.89 -15.76
CA GLY A 29 -13.18 -2.15 -16.76
C GLY A 29 -11.84 -1.58 -16.26
N GLY A 30 -11.47 -1.81 -14.99
CA GLY A 30 -10.18 -1.39 -14.43
C GLY A 30 -10.20 -0.02 -13.75
N SER A 31 -9.28 0.17 -12.79
CA SER A 31 -9.22 1.37 -11.94
C SER A 31 -8.72 2.63 -12.64
N GLN A 32 -7.99 2.48 -13.76
CA GLN A 32 -7.47 3.60 -14.54
C GLN A 32 -8.59 4.52 -15.06
N GLN A 33 -9.79 3.97 -15.28
CA GLN A 33 -10.98 4.72 -15.67
C GLN A 33 -11.31 5.89 -14.73
N ILE A 34 -10.93 5.82 -13.44
CA ILE A 34 -11.14 6.93 -12.50
C ILE A 34 -10.38 8.17 -13.00
N SER A 35 -9.08 8.01 -13.26
CA SER A 35 -8.21 9.08 -13.75
C SER A 35 -8.61 9.54 -15.14
N GLU A 36 -8.94 8.61 -16.05
CA GLU A 36 -9.35 8.93 -17.42
C GLU A 36 -10.66 9.73 -17.46
N LYS A 37 -11.67 9.32 -16.69
CA LYS A 37 -12.96 10.03 -16.63
C LYS A 37 -12.84 11.39 -15.96
N ILE A 38 -11.96 11.54 -14.96
CA ILE A 38 -11.66 12.86 -14.37
C ILE A 38 -10.98 13.75 -15.42
N ALA A 39 -9.98 13.23 -16.15
CA ALA A 39 -9.30 13.98 -17.20
C ALA A 39 -10.27 14.43 -18.31
N GLN A 40 -11.17 13.55 -18.76
CA GLN A 40 -12.23 13.88 -19.71
C GLN A 40 -13.15 14.98 -19.19
N LYS A 41 -13.56 14.94 -17.91
CA LYS A 41 -14.40 15.98 -17.29
C LYS A 41 -13.70 17.34 -17.17
N LEU A 42 -12.39 17.35 -16.96
CA LEU A 42 -11.60 18.59 -16.91
C LEU A 42 -11.44 19.24 -18.30
N GLY A 43 -11.57 18.44 -19.36
CA GLY A 43 -11.49 18.90 -20.74
C GLY A 43 -10.06 19.05 -21.26
N ASP A 44 -9.98 19.26 -22.57
CA ASP A 44 -8.71 19.40 -23.28
C ASP A 44 -7.96 20.67 -22.83
N GLY A 45 -6.64 20.56 -22.72
CA GLY A 45 -5.78 21.68 -22.32
C GLY A 45 -5.62 21.88 -20.80
N VAL A 46 -6.41 21.18 -19.98
CA VAL A 46 -6.21 21.15 -18.51
C VAL A 46 -5.26 20.03 -18.11
N VAL A 47 -5.47 18.82 -18.64
CA VAL A 47 -4.58 17.68 -18.41
C VAL A 47 -3.54 17.62 -19.52
N LEU A 48 -2.28 17.87 -19.16
CA LEU A 48 -1.16 17.96 -20.09
C LEU A 48 -0.26 16.75 -19.92
N THR A 49 -0.32 15.83 -20.89
CA THR A 49 0.57 14.65 -20.93
C THR A 49 1.95 15.03 -21.44
N ASN A 50 2.92 14.12 -21.29
CA ASN A 50 4.31 14.32 -21.76
C ASN A 50 4.95 15.64 -21.25
N SER A 51 4.52 16.11 -20.09
CA SER A 51 4.96 17.38 -19.50
C SER A 51 5.60 17.18 -18.11
N PRO A 52 6.71 16.41 -17.98
CA PRO A 52 7.37 16.22 -16.69
C PRO A 52 7.81 17.56 -16.12
N VAL A 53 7.40 17.88 -14.90
CA VAL A 53 7.86 19.08 -14.20
C VAL A 53 9.30 18.89 -13.75
N VAL A 54 10.15 19.87 -14.03
CA VAL A 54 11.58 19.86 -13.68
C VAL A 54 11.97 21.06 -12.81
N GLY A 55 11.15 22.11 -12.75
CA GLY A 55 11.44 23.30 -11.98
C GLY A 55 10.19 23.97 -11.39
N ILE A 56 10.29 24.44 -10.15
CA ILE A 56 9.28 25.26 -9.49
C ILE A 56 9.97 26.48 -8.87
N ASN A 57 9.63 27.69 -9.33
CA ASN A 57 10.15 28.95 -8.81
C ASN A 57 9.03 29.78 -8.15
N GLN A 58 9.20 30.11 -6.87
CA GLN A 58 8.31 30.90 -6.01
C GLN A 58 8.91 32.27 -5.59
N GLU A 59 9.98 32.76 -6.21
CA GLU A 59 10.61 34.05 -5.85
C GLU A 59 9.71 35.26 -6.13
N SER A 60 8.91 35.20 -7.20
CA SER A 60 7.89 36.21 -7.46
C SER A 60 6.78 36.13 -6.43
N LYS A 61 6.41 37.27 -5.83
CA LYS A 61 5.28 37.35 -4.89
C LYS A 61 3.92 37.12 -5.55
N ASP A 62 3.81 37.35 -6.86
CA ASP A 62 2.54 37.32 -7.58
C ASP A 62 2.22 35.94 -8.15
N VAL A 63 3.23 35.24 -8.67
CA VAL A 63 3.06 33.96 -9.36
C VAL A 63 4.13 32.95 -8.98
N VAL A 64 3.79 31.67 -9.10
CA VAL A 64 4.71 30.54 -9.12
C VAL A 64 4.94 30.14 -10.58
N LEU A 65 6.20 29.98 -10.97
CA LEU A 65 6.60 29.49 -12.28
C LEU A 65 6.86 27.98 -12.21
N VAL A 66 6.20 27.21 -13.08
CA VAL A 66 6.39 25.77 -13.22
C VAL A 66 7.00 25.48 -14.58
N LYS A 67 8.20 24.92 -14.60
CA LYS A 67 8.94 24.56 -15.80
C LYS A 67 8.85 23.06 -16.05
N THR A 68 8.59 22.70 -17.30
CA THR A 68 8.55 21.31 -17.76
C THR A 68 9.80 20.95 -18.56
N LEU A 69 10.08 19.64 -18.67
CA LEU A 69 11.25 19.12 -19.39
C LEU A 69 11.32 19.59 -20.86
N PRO A 70 10.21 19.67 -21.64
CA PRO A 70 10.24 20.24 -22.98
C PRO A 70 10.51 21.75 -23.04
N GLY A 71 10.72 22.42 -21.90
CA GLY A 71 11.02 23.85 -21.82
C GLY A 71 9.78 24.75 -21.70
N LYS A 72 8.57 24.20 -21.63
CA LYS A 72 7.36 25.00 -21.44
C LYS A 72 7.23 25.46 -19.99
N GLU A 73 6.82 26.71 -19.82
CA GLU A 73 6.59 27.34 -18.53
C GLU A 73 5.12 27.69 -18.31
N TYR A 74 4.68 27.52 -17.07
CA TYR A 74 3.32 27.81 -16.63
C TYR A 74 3.36 28.76 -15.45
N LYS A 75 2.47 29.76 -15.46
CA LYS A 75 2.25 30.69 -14.35
C LYS A 75 1.01 30.27 -13.57
N THR A 76 1.14 30.13 -12.26
CA THR A 76 0.04 29.79 -11.36
C THR A 76 0.14 30.56 -10.05
N LYS A 77 -0.92 30.55 -9.24
CA LYS A 77 -0.89 31.09 -7.87
C LYS A 77 -0.44 30.07 -6.83
N TYR A 78 -0.74 28.79 -7.06
CA TYR A 78 -0.46 27.69 -6.14
C TYR A 78 -0.06 26.44 -6.92
N VAL A 79 0.71 25.56 -6.28
CA VAL A 79 1.11 24.26 -6.82
C VAL A 79 0.75 23.16 -5.83
N ILE A 80 0.12 22.09 -6.32
CA ILE A 80 -0.07 20.84 -5.56
C ILE A 80 0.86 19.78 -6.16
N LEU A 81 1.81 19.28 -5.38
CA LEU A 81 2.62 18.13 -5.75
C LEU A 81 1.91 16.84 -5.37
N ALA A 82 1.41 16.12 -6.39
CA ALA A 82 0.64 14.89 -6.23
C ALA A 82 1.40 13.61 -6.67
N CYS A 83 2.73 13.67 -6.75
CA CYS A 83 3.59 12.52 -7.03
C CYS A 83 4.32 12.03 -5.76
N SER A 84 4.89 10.82 -5.79
CA SER A 84 5.59 10.24 -4.65
C SER A 84 6.79 11.11 -4.21
N PRO A 85 7.17 11.12 -2.92
CA PRO A 85 8.34 11.87 -2.45
C PRO A 85 9.65 11.52 -3.18
N ALA A 86 9.78 10.28 -3.68
CA ALA A 86 10.91 9.88 -4.51
C ALA A 86 10.94 10.62 -5.86
N VAL A 87 9.78 10.79 -6.52
CA VAL A 87 9.67 11.50 -7.80
C VAL A 87 9.84 13.02 -7.61
N GLN A 88 9.42 13.56 -6.47
CA GLN A 88 9.58 14.98 -6.14
C GLN A 88 11.07 15.42 -6.12
N GLN A 89 12.02 14.50 -5.88
CA GLN A 89 13.45 14.80 -5.94
C GLN A 89 13.95 15.21 -7.33
N LYS A 90 13.18 14.90 -8.38
CA LYS A 90 13.52 15.23 -9.77
C LYS A 90 13.19 16.68 -10.15
N ILE A 91 12.63 17.45 -9.21
CA ILE A 91 12.22 18.84 -9.41
C ILE A 91 13.22 19.76 -8.71
N HIS A 92 13.70 20.76 -9.44
CA HIS A 92 14.49 21.85 -8.87
C HIS A 92 13.57 22.91 -8.26
N PHE A 93 13.85 23.35 -7.04
CA PHE A 93 13.05 24.33 -6.30
C PHE A 93 13.82 25.63 -6.07
N THR A 94 13.19 26.76 -6.37
CA THR A 94 13.71 28.11 -6.09
C THR A 94 12.63 28.92 -5.35
N PRO A 95 12.88 29.46 -4.13
CA PRO A 95 14.03 29.16 -3.28
C PRO A 95 14.09 27.67 -2.91
N GLN A 96 15.24 27.25 -2.37
CA GLN A 96 15.44 25.87 -1.94
C GLN A 96 14.38 25.45 -0.90
N LEU A 97 13.93 24.20 -0.95
CA LEU A 97 13.05 23.67 0.09
C LEU A 97 13.75 23.69 1.46
N PRO A 98 12.99 23.81 2.57
CA PRO A 98 13.54 23.68 3.91
C PRO A 98 14.37 22.39 4.06
N PRO A 99 15.51 22.41 4.79
CA PRO A 99 16.40 21.26 4.89
C PRO A 99 15.71 19.96 5.31
N ILE A 100 14.72 20.04 6.21
CA ILE A 100 13.95 18.88 6.66
C ILE A 100 13.16 18.23 5.53
N ARG A 101 12.60 19.03 4.60
CA ARG A 101 11.84 18.53 3.45
C ARG A 101 12.77 17.90 2.41
N ASN A 102 13.92 18.51 2.16
CA ASN A 102 14.95 17.93 1.29
C ASN A 102 15.43 16.56 1.80
N GLN A 103 15.75 16.45 3.08
CA GLN A 103 16.19 15.19 3.70
C GLN A 103 15.08 14.13 3.74
N LEU A 104 13.81 14.54 3.91
CA LEU A 104 12.64 13.66 3.88
C LEU A 104 12.53 12.95 2.54
N MET A 105 12.55 13.71 1.43
CA MET A 105 12.33 13.13 0.09
C MET A 105 13.37 12.04 -0.21
N GLN A 106 14.63 12.24 0.20
CA GLN A 106 15.75 11.29 0.04
C GLN A 106 15.62 10.01 0.88
N ARG A 107 14.79 10.00 1.92
CA ARG A 107 14.69 8.90 2.90
C ARG A 107 13.37 8.14 2.84
N MET A 108 12.62 8.31 1.76
CA MET A 108 11.32 7.68 1.57
C MET A 108 11.31 6.91 0.24
N PRO A 109 12.10 5.82 0.12
CA PRO A 109 12.19 5.04 -1.11
C PRO A 109 10.86 4.33 -1.41
N MET A 110 10.57 4.06 -2.68
CA MET A 110 9.38 3.28 -3.05
C MET A 110 9.54 1.79 -2.74
N GLY A 111 8.42 1.11 -2.53
CA GLY A 111 8.38 -0.35 -2.43
C GLY A 111 8.77 -1.05 -3.73
N THR A 112 9.10 -2.33 -3.61
CA THR A 112 9.49 -3.19 -4.74
C THR A 112 8.42 -4.24 -4.97
N VAL A 113 7.77 -4.20 -6.15
CA VAL A 113 6.79 -5.20 -6.55
C VAL A 113 6.75 -5.38 -8.07
N MET A 114 6.61 -6.64 -8.49
CA MET A 114 6.20 -7.01 -9.83
C MET A 114 4.81 -7.64 -9.72
N LYS A 115 3.90 -7.18 -10.58
CA LYS A 115 2.54 -7.71 -10.68
C LYS A 115 2.42 -8.51 -11.96
N VAL A 116 1.87 -9.71 -11.88
CA VAL A 116 1.73 -10.61 -13.02
C VAL A 116 0.30 -11.09 -13.18
N HIS A 117 -0.10 -11.38 -14.41
CA HIS A 117 -1.38 -12.00 -14.76
C HIS A 117 -1.12 -13.26 -15.56
N LEU A 118 -1.58 -14.39 -15.03
CA LEU A 118 -1.51 -15.70 -15.66
C LEU A 118 -2.91 -16.05 -16.17
N TYR A 119 -3.11 -16.08 -17.49
CA TYR A 119 -4.39 -16.45 -18.06
C TYR A 119 -4.42 -17.93 -18.42
N TYR A 120 -5.56 -18.57 -18.18
CA TYR A 120 -5.77 -19.99 -18.42
C TYR A 120 -7.02 -20.22 -19.26
N ARG A 121 -7.11 -21.41 -19.86
CA ARG A 121 -8.29 -21.84 -20.63
C ARG A 121 -9.51 -22.03 -19.72
N THR A 122 -9.32 -22.58 -18.53
CA THR A 122 -10.35 -22.82 -17.53
C THR A 122 -9.84 -22.34 -16.16
N PRO A 123 -10.74 -21.97 -15.22
CA PRO A 123 -10.36 -21.66 -13.86
C PRO A 123 -10.11 -22.95 -13.06
N PHE A 124 -9.10 -23.74 -13.45
CA PHE A 124 -8.84 -25.09 -12.94
C PHE A 124 -8.78 -25.19 -11.41
N TRP A 125 -8.35 -24.12 -10.73
CA TRP A 125 -8.32 -24.03 -9.26
C TRP A 125 -9.71 -24.22 -8.64
N LYS A 126 -10.79 -23.76 -9.28
CA LYS A 126 -12.15 -23.92 -8.79
C LYS A 126 -12.61 -25.37 -8.78
N GLU A 127 -12.18 -26.16 -9.76
CA GLU A 127 -12.49 -27.60 -9.84
C GLU A 127 -11.84 -28.39 -8.70
N LYS A 128 -10.78 -27.84 -8.09
CA LYS A 128 -10.11 -28.38 -6.90
C LYS A 128 -10.62 -27.80 -5.59
N GLY A 129 -11.70 -27.02 -5.62
CA GLY A 129 -12.27 -26.37 -4.44
C GLY A 129 -11.45 -25.18 -3.92
N LEU A 130 -10.52 -24.64 -4.73
CA LEU A 130 -9.71 -23.47 -4.40
C LEU A 130 -10.37 -22.19 -4.95
N ASN A 131 -10.14 -21.06 -4.27
CA ASN A 131 -10.69 -19.75 -4.63
C ASN A 131 -9.71 -18.86 -5.41
N GLY A 132 -8.52 -19.37 -5.77
CA GLY A 132 -7.46 -18.62 -6.44
C GLY A 132 -6.60 -17.74 -5.53
N THR A 133 -6.90 -17.68 -4.22
CA THR A 133 -6.09 -16.95 -3.23
C THR A 133 -5.05 -17.86 -2.60
N HIS A 134 -3.77 -17.49 -2.73
CA HIS A 134 -2.67 -18.27 -2.14
C HIS A 134 -1.70 -17.34 -1.42
N ILE A 135 -1.25 -17.74 -0.23
CA ILE A 135 -0.08 -17.16 0.44
C ILE A 135 1.03 -18.19 0.32
N ILE A 136 2.08 -17.85 -0.42
CA ILE A 136 3.14 -18.78 -0.79
C ILE A 136 4.42 -18.34 -0.09
N LEU A 137 4.89 -19.18 0.83
CA LEU A 137 6.14 -18.98 1.57
C LEU A 137 7.25 -19.81 0.92
N GLY A 138 7.55 -19.50 -0.33
CA GLY A 138 8.63 -20.13 -1.10
C GLY A 138 10.00 -19.48 -0.89
N ASP A 139 11.02 -20.03 -1.52
CA ASP A 139 12.37 -19.46 -1.64
C ASP A 139 12.52 -18.62 -2.93
N ASP A 140 13.75 -18.44 -3.43
CA ASP A 140 14.00 -17.69 -4.66
C ASP A 140 13.57 -18.44 -5.93
N GLU A 141 13.49 -19.78 -5.90
CA GLU A 141 12.96 -20.58 -7.02
C GLU A 141 11.43 -20.51 -7.07
N HIS A 142 10.80 -20.15 -5.95
CA HIS A 142 9.36 -19.98 -5.79
C HIS A 142 9.02 -18.52 -5.41
N PRO A 143 9.20 -17.57 -6.36
CA PRO A 143 9.19 -16.15 -6.04
C PRO A 143 7.81 -15.56 -5.75
N MET A 144 6.72 -16.18 -6.20
CA MET A 144 5.37 -15.65 -5.96
C MET A 144 5.06 -15.68 -4.46
N PHE A 145 4.58 -14.57 -3.91
CA PHE A 145 4.25 -14.46 -2.48
C PHE A 145 2.73 -14.52 -2.24
N TYR A 146 1.98 -13.84 -3.09
CA TYR A 146 0.53 -13.73 -2.93
C TYR A 146 -0.15 -13.76 -4.29
N SER A 147 -1.29 -14.45 -4.38
CA SER A 147 -2.13 -14.45 -5.56
C SER A 147 -3.61 -14.33 -5.24
N LEU A 148 -4.40 -13.94 -6.24
CA LEU A 148 -5.86 -13.84 -6.20
C LEU A 148 -6.44 -14.31 -7.55
N ASP A 149 -7.72 -14.71 -7.55
CA ASP A 149 -8.49 -14.88 -8.78
C ASP A 149 -8.71 -13.51 -9.47
N ASP A 150 -8.30 -13.42 -10.73
CA ASP A 150 -8.41 -12.23 -11.58
C ASP A 150 -9.38 -12.43 -12.77
N THR A 151 -10.12 -13.55 -12.78
CA THR A 151 -11.17 -13.86 -13.77
C THR A 151 -12.19 -12.73 -13.86
N LYS A 152 -12.69 -12.46 -15.06
CA LYS A 152 -13.70 -11.40 -15.26
C LYS A 152 -15.02 -11.79 -14.58
N PRO A 153 -15.86 -10.80 -14.19
CA PRO A 153 -17.11 -11.07 -13.48
C PRO A 153 -18.10 -11.96 -14.23
N ASP A 154 -18.04 -11.98 -15.56
CA ASP A 154 -18.86 -12.84 -16.44
C ASP A 154 -18.29 -14.26 -16.61
N GLY A 155 -17.20 -14.58 -15.91
CA GLY A 155 -16.51 -15.87 -16.00
C GLY A 155 -15.52 -15.97 -17.16
N SER A 156 -15.45 -14.97 -18.04
CA SER A 156 -14.50 -14.95 -19.14
C SER A 156 -13.07 -14.65 -18.66
N PHE A 157 -12.10 -15.02 -19.48
CA PHE A 157 -10.66 -14.86 -19.21
C PHE A 157 -10.23 -15.34 -17.81
N PRO A 158 -10.33 -16.66 -17.51
CA PRO A 158 -9.81 -17.23 -16.28
C PRO A 158 -8.37 -16.78 -16.04
N ALA A 159 -8.10 -16.14 -14.90
CA ALA A 159 -6.79 -15.60 -14.63
C ALA A 159 -6.42 -15.64 -13.14
N ILE A 160 -5.13 -15.74 -12.87
CA ILE A 160 -4.54 -15.53 -11.54
C ILE A 160 -3.68 -14.27 -11.62
N ILE A 161 -3.95 -13.32 -10.72
CA ILE A 161 -3.04 -12.21 -10.47
C ILE A 161 -2.04 -12.63 -9.39
N GLY A 162 -0.75 -12.43 -9.63
CA GLY A 162 0.33 -12.76 -8.70
C GLY A 162 1.17 -11.53 -8.35
N PHE A 163 1.76 -11.55 -7.15
CA PHE A 163 2.67 -10.53 -6.68
C PHE A 163 4.01 -11.13 -6.25
N ILE A 164 5.07 -10.55 -6.78
CA ILE A 164 6.45 -10.81 -6.37
C ILE A 164 6.95 -9.54 -5.69
N THR A 165 7.37 -9.64 -4.43
CA THR A 165 7.66 -8.47 -3.59
C THR A 165 9.06 -8.50 -3.02
N GLY A 166 9.63 -7.32 -2.75
CA GLY A 166 10.89 -7.20 -2.00
C GLY A 166 12.10 -7.82 -2.71
N ASP A 167 12.95 -8.53 -1.96
CA ASP A 167 14.22 -9.08 -2.48
C ASP A 167 14.03 -10.05 -3.64
N LYS A 168 12.99 -10.88 -3.60
CA LYS A 168 12.68 -11.83 -4.68
C LYS A 168 12.45 -11.09 -6.00
N CYS A 169 11.69 -10.00 -5.96
CA CYS A 169 11.43 -9.18 -7.14
C CYS A 169 12.70 -8.50 -7.66
N ARG A 170 13.58 -8.00 -6.77
CA ARG A 170 14.90 -7.47 -7.17
C ARG A 170 15.75 -8.51 -7.90
N LYS A 171 15.82 -9.74 -7.38
CA LYS A 171 16.59 -10.84 -8.00
C LYS A 171 16.04 -11.18 -9.39
N MET A 172 14.72 -11.19 -9.55
CA MET A 172 14.06 -11.48 -10.82
C MET A 172 14.28 -10.43 -11.92
N CYS A 173 14.73 -9.21 -11.58
CA CYS A 173 15.10 -8.21 -12.58
C CYS A 173 16.31 -8.63 -13.44
N HIS A 174 17.12 -9.58 -12.97
CA HIS A 174 18.26 -10.10 -13.71
C HIS A 174 17.89 -11.28 -14.63
N MET A 175 16.63 -11.69 -14.65
CA MET A 175 16.13 -12.80 -15.45
C MET A 175 15.50 -12.31 -16.76
N THR A 176 15.39 -13.20 -17.75
CA THR A 176 14.53 -12.95 -18.92
C THR A 176 13.05 -13.09 -18.56
N PRO A 177 12.13 -12.52 -19.35
CA PRO A 177 10.69 -12.71 -19.14
C PRO A 177 10.27 -14.19 -19.06
N ASP A 178 10.85 -15.07 -19.90
CA ASP A 178 10.54 -16.50 -19.88
C ASP A 178 11.03 -17.19 -18.59
N GLN A 179 12.23 -16.85 -18.13
CA GLN A 179 12.75 -17.36 -16.85
C GLN A 179 11.86 -16.92 -15.68
N ARG A 180 11.42 -15.66 -15.67
CA ARG A 180 10.49 -15.15 -14.65
C ARG A 180 9.17 -15.91 -14.67
N LYS A 181 8.56 -16.03 -15.86
CA LYS A 181 7.31 -16.76 -16.06
C LYS A 181 7.42 -18.18 -15.52
N ASN A 182 8.48 -18.91 -15.87
CA ASN A 182 8.68 -20.30 -15.43
C ASN A 182 8.78 -20.43 -13.90
N ALA A 183 9.56 -19.57 -13.23
CA ALA A 183 9.65 -19.57 -11.77
C ALA A 183 8.31 -19.23 -11.09
N ILE A 184 7.55 -18.29 -11.68
CA ILE A 184 6.25 -17.88 -11.15
C ILE A 184 5.22 -19.00 -11.27
N VAL A 185 5.11 -19.63 -12.44
CA VAL A 185 4.11 -20.70 -12.63
C VAL A 185 4.45 -21.93 -11.81
N ARG A 186 5.74 -22.23 -11.62
CA ARG A 186 6.20 -23.27 -10.68
C ARG A 186 5.77 -22.97 -9.25
N SER A 187 5.91 -21.71 -8.80
CA SER A 187 5.41 -21.30 -7.48
C SER A 187 3.93 -21.61 -7.30
N LEU A 188 3.12 -21.41 -8.35
CA LEU A 188 1.69 -21.68 -8.31
C LEU A 188 1.38 -23.18 -8.38
N GLU A 189 2.08 -23.91 -9.23
CA GLU A 189 1.95 -25.36 -9.37
C GLU A 189 2.19 -26.05 -8.03
N GLU A 190 3.33 -25.78 -7.38
CA GLU A 190 3.66 -26.41 -6.10
C GLU A 190 2.66 -26.03 -4.99
N ALA A 191 2.20 -24.78 -4.98
CA ALA A 191 1.23 -24.30 -4.00
C ALA A 191 -0.16 -24.93 -4.19
N THR A 192 -0.52 -25.34 -5.41
CA THR A 192 -1.85 -25.85 -5.77
C THR A 192 -1.89 -27.36 -5.98
N GLY A 193 -0.73 -28.00 -6.22
CA GLY A 193 -0.63 -29.38 -6.69
C GLY A 193 -1.29 -29.59 -8.06
N CYS A 194 -1.39 -28.54 -8.89
CA CYS A 194 -2.12 -28.56 -10.16
C CYS A 194 -1.16 -28.30 -11.34
N PRO A 195 -0.81 -29.31 -12.14
CA PRO A 195 0.07 -29.16 -13.32
C PRO A 195 -0.45 -28.17 -14.37
N GLU A 196 -1.75 -27.88 -14.38
CA GLU A 196 -2.38 -26.86 -15.22
C GLU A 196 -1.84 -25.45 -14.95
N ALA A 197 -1.34 -25.18 -13.74
CA ALA A 197 -0.74 -23.91 -13.37
C ALA A 197 0.48 -23.56 -14.23
N GLU A 198 1.25 -24.55 -14.68
CA GLU A 198 2.41 -24.35 -15.57
C GLU A 198 2.05 -24.06 -17.03
N LYS A 199 0.76 -24.10 -17.38
CA LYS A 199 0.27 -23.99 -18.76
C LYS A 199 -0.59 -22.74 -18.98
N PRO A 200 -0.13 -21.52 -18.65
CA PRO A 200 -0.89 -20.32 -18.97
C PRO A 200 -0.94 -20.14 -20.49
N ILE A 201 -2.12 -19.78 -20.99
CA ILE A 201 -2.34 -19.45 -22.41
C ILE A 201 -1.89 -18.03 -22.74
N HIS A 202 -1.75 -17.17 -21.72
CA HIS A 202 -1.21 -15.81 -21.86
C HIS A 202 -0.54 -15.36 -20.55
N TYR A 203 0.47 -14.50 -20.66
CA TYR A 203 1.26 -14.00 -19.55
C TYR A 203 1.46 -12.49 -19.71
N GLU A 204 1.14 -11.72 -18.68
CA GLU A 204 1.44 -10.30 -18.60
C GLU A 204 2.18 -9.99 -17.30
N GLU A 205 3.14 -9.09 -17.35
CA GLU A 205 3.85 -8.63 -16.16
C GLU A 205 4.09 -7.13 -16.19
N LYS A 206 4.14 -6.53 -14.99
CA LYS A 206 4.61 -5.17 -14.80
C LYS A 206 5.59 -5.10 -13.65
N ASN A 207 6.85 -4.78 -13.97
CA ASN A 207 7.84 -4.37 -13.00
C ASN A 207 7.65 -2.89 -12.67
N TRP A 208 7.20 -2.58 -11.45
CA TRP A 208 6.97 -1.17 -11.06
C TRP A 208 8.25 -0.42 -10.71
N MET A 209 9.38 -1.11 -10.52
CA MET A 209 10.67 -0.46 -10.24
C MET A 209 11.26 0.26 -11.46
N GLU A 210 10.91 -0.18 -12.67
CA GLU A 210 11.40 0.41 -13.93
C GLU A 210 10.70 1.75 -14.24
N GLU A 211 9.59 2.03 -13.56
CA GLU A 211 8.75 3.20 -13.84
C GLU A 211 9.35 4.48 -13.27
N GLN A 212 10.08 5.24 -14.10
CA GLN A 212 10.76 6.46 -13.68
C GLN A 212 9.85 7.54 -13.06
N TYR A 213 8.55 7.57 -13.41
CA TYR A 213 7.58 8.54 -12.87
C TYR A 213 6.79 8.00 -11.66
N VAL A 214 7.15 6.82 -11.17
CA VAL A 214 6.53 6.18 -10.00
C VAL A 214 7.61 5.85 -8.96
N GLY A 215 8.68 5.18 -9.40
CA GLY A 215 9.85 4.76 -8.61
C GLY A 215 9.73 3.37 -7.97
N GLY A 216 8.53 2.77 -7.97
CA GLY A 216 8.21 1.51 -7.32
C GLY A 216 6.78 1.48 -6.79
N CYS A 217 6.33 0.36 -6.24
CA CYS A 217 4.96 0.19 -5.74
C CYS A 217 4.92 -0.69 -4.47
N TYR A 218 3.85 -0.66 -3.68
CA TYR A 218 2.62 0.13 -3.87
C TYR A 218 2.77 1.60 -3.47
N THR A 219 3.62 1.88 -2.49
CA THR A 219 3.76 3.20 -1.86
C THR A 219 5.19 3.41 -1.39
N ALA A 220 5.52 4.64 -1.03
CA ALA A 220 6.79 4.94 -0.38
C ALA A 220 6.91 4.25 0.99
N MET A 221 8.03 3.54 1.15
CA MET A 221 8.43 2.91 2.39
C MET A 221 9.01 3.94 3.35
N LEU A 222 8.89 3.55 4.61
CA LEU A 222 9.12 4.39 5.75
C LEU A 222 10.21 3.68 6.58
N PRO A 223 11.49 4.06 6.49
CA PRO A 223 12.59 3.41 7.22
C PRO A 223 12.55 3.69 8.74
N PRO A 224 13.25 2.90 9.58
CA PRO A 224 13.36 3.15 11.01
C PRO A 224 13.76 4.60 11.35
N GLY A 225 13.05 5.21 12.30
CA GLY A 225 13.27 6.60 12.72
C GLY A 225 12.71 7.68 11.79
N PHE A 226 12.16 7.34 10.63
CA PHE A 226 11.68 8.37 9.69
C PHE A 226 10.46 9.13 10.21
N LEU A 227 9.41 8.48 10.72
CA LEU A 227 8.18 9.18 11.15
C LEU A 227 8.43 10.18 12.29
N THR A 228 9.32 9.85 13.23
CA THR A 228 9.62 10.73 14.36
C THR A 228 10.46 11.94 13.96
N ARG A 229 11.33 11.80 12.95
CA ARG A 229 12.23 12.87 12.46
C ARG A 229 11.59 13.74 11.39
N TYR A 230 10.86 13.13 10.45
CA TYR A 230 10.39 13.79 9.22
C TYR A 230 8.86 13.79 9.08
N GLY A 231 8.13 12.98 9.85
CA GLY A 231 6.70 12.73 9.62
C GLY A 231 5.82 13.99 9.60
N ARG A 232 6.16 15.01 10.39
CA ARG A 232 5.45 16.30 10.37
C ARG A 232 5.54 16.98 8.99
N ALA A 233 6.72 16.94 8.36
CA ALA A 233 6.99 17.61 7.09
C ALA A 233 6.45 16.87 5.85
N LEU A 234 5.78 15.71 6.01
CA LEU A 234 5.22 14.95 4.89
C LEU A 234 4.23 15.77 4.06
N ARG A 235 3.42 16.58 4.74
CA ARG A 235 2.32 17.35 4.13
C ARG A 235 2.25 18.81 4.57
N THR A 236 3.22 19.29 5.34
CA THR A 236 3.29 20.72 5.70
C THR A 236 3.48 21.55 4.43
N PRO A 237 2.58 22.52 4.15
CA PRO A 237 2.75 23.43 3.02
C PRO A 237 4.05 24.25 3.13
N ILE A 238 4.63 24.62 1.98
CA ILE A 238 5.82 25.47 1.89
C ILE A 238 5.48 26.65 0.99
N ASP A 239 5.18 27.80 1.61
CA ASP A 239 4.64 28.97 0.91
C ASP A 239 3.39 28.59 0.08
N ARG A 240 3.46 28.65 -1.25
CA ARG A 240 2.36 28.34 -2.17
C ARG A 240 2.42 26.90 -2.72
N LEU A 241 3.29 26.07 -2.15
CA LEU A 241 3.46 24.66 -2.48
C LEU A 241 2.75 23.76 -1.45
N TYR A 242 1.77 23.01 -1.92
CA TYR A 242 0.99 22.04 -1.16
C TYR A 242 1.31 20.61 -1.61
N PHE A 243 1.10 19.63 -0.73
CA PHE A 243 1.49 18.25 -0.99
C PHE A 243 0.28 17.33 -0.92
N ALA A 244 0.02 16.60 -2.00
CA ALA A 244 -0.95 15.52 -2.09
C ALA A 244 -0.21 14.18 -2.30
N GLY A 245 -0.84 13.22 -2.98
CA GLY A 245 -0.32 11.87 -3.11
C GLY A 245 -0.64 11.02 -1.88
N THR A 246 -0.83 9.73 -2.10
CA THR A 246 -1.34 8.80 -1.07
C THR A 246 -0.45 8.72 0.17
N GLU A 247 0.85 9.02 0.04
CA GLU A 247 1.81 9.08 1.14
C GLU A 247 1.48 10.17 2.18
N THR A 248 0.71 11.19 1.79
CA THR A 248 0.33 12.30 2.68
C THR A 248 -0.96 12.04 3.45
N SER A 249 -1.70 10.99 3.07
CA SER A 249 -2.99 10.64 3.66
C SER A 249 -2.88 10.15 5.10
N ILE A 250 -3.98 10.29 5.85
CA ILE A 250 -4.11 9.76 7.23
C ILE A 250 -4.98 8.49 7.31
N LYS A 251 -5.66 8.12 6.22
CA LYS A 251 -6.53 6.93 6.13
C LYS A 251 -6.29 6.24 4.78
N TRP A 252 -5.98 4.95 4.82
CA TRP A 252 -5.55 4.20 3.64
C TRP A 252 -4.41 4.86 2.83
N SER A 253 -3.44 5.47 3.51
CA SER A 253 -2.17 5.86 2.90
C SER A 253 -1.53 4.65 2.24
N GLY A 254 -1.07 4.82 1.01
CA GLY A 254 -0.56 3.77 0.13
C GLY A 254 -1.60 3.13 -0.80
N TYR A 255 -2.87 3.56 -0.72
CA TYR A 255 -3.98 3.07 -1.55
C TYR A 255 -4.60 4.19 -2.38
N MET A 256 -5.48 3.80 -3.32
CA MET A 256 -6.26 4.74 -4.14
C MET A 256 -7.16 5.65 -3.28
N SER A 257 -7.78 5.14 -2.22
CA SER A 257 -8.58 5.94 -1.28
C SER A 257 -7.75 7.01 -0.57
N GLY A 258 -6.53 6.68 -0.13
CA GLY A 258 -5.60 7.66 0.40
C GLY A 258 -5.15 8.70 -0.64
N ALA A 259 -5.06 8.33 -1.92
CA ALA A 259 -4.78 9.28 -2.99
C ALA A 259 -5.91 10.31 -3.17
N VAL A 260 -7.17 9.86 -3.11
CA VAL A 260 -8.36 10.74 -3.16
C VAL A 260 -8.38 11.67 -1.94
N GLU A 261 -8.28 11.13 -0.73
CA GLU A 261 -8.28 11.93 0.51
C GLU A 261 -7.21 13.02 0.46
N ALA A 262 -5.97 12.63 0.13
CA ALA A 262 -4.86 13.56 0.03
C ALA A 262 -5.06 14.63 -1.06
N GLY A 263 -5.56 14.23 -2.23
CA GLY A 263 -5.81 15.14 -3.36
C GLY A 263 -6.83 16.21 -3.00
N GLU A 264 -7.97 15.79 -2.47
CA GLU A 264 -9.03 16.73 -2.08
C GLU A 264 -8.62 17.61 -0.90
N ARG A 265 -7.96 17.03 0.11
CA ARG A 265 -7.47 17.80 1.27
C ARG A 265 -6.47 18.86 0.83
N ALA A 266 -5.53 18.55 -0.07
CA ALA A 266 -4.61 19.56 -0.62
C ALA A 266 -5.34 20.65 -1.41
N ALA A 267 -6.35 20.31 -2.19
CA ALA A 267 -7.18 21.28 -2.89
C ALA A 267 -7.93 22.19 -1.90
N ARG A 268 -8.46 21.64 -0.81
CA ARG A 268 -9.14 22.40 0.25
C ARG A 268 -8.17 23.28 1.04
N GLU A 269 -6.93 22.87 1.27
CA GLU A 269 -5.90 23.75 1.83
C GLU A 269 -5.65 24.98 0.94
N VAL A 270 -5.56 24.79 -0.38
CA VAL A 270 -5.46 25.90 -1.34
C VAL A 270 -6.70 26.80 -1.29
N LEU A 271 -7.90 26.22 -1.29
CA LEU A 271 -9.16 26.98 -1.19
C LEU A 271 -9.25 27.78 0.12
N CYS A 272 -8.80 27.20 1.23
CA CYS A 272 -8.76 27.88 2.53
C CYS A 272 -7.81 29.08 2.48
N ASN A 273 -6.63 28.91 1.88
CA ASN A 273 -5.67 29.99 1.72
C ASN A 273 -6.16 31.09 0.74
N MET A 274 -7.06 30.74 -0.18
CA MET A 274 -7.77 31.69 -1.04
C MET A 274 -8.96 32.38 -0.35
N GLY A 275 -9.24 32.08 0.92
CA GLY A 275 -10.39 32.60 1.66
C GLY A 275 -11.74 32.08 1.16
N LYS A 276 -11.76 30.95 0.45
CA LYS A 276 -12.99 30.35 -0.12
C LYS A 276 -13.69 29.40 0.85
N ILE A 277 -12.95 28.82 1.77
CA ILE A 277 -13.47 27.95 2.84
C ILE A 277 -12.76 28.29 4.15
N THR A 278 -13.36 27.87 5.26
CA THR A 278 -12.77 27.99 6.61
C THR A 278 -11.86 26.79 6.93
N PRO A 279 -10.91 26.93 7.88
CA PRO A 279 -9.96 25.86 8.21
C PRO A 279 -10.60 24.55 8.67
N ASP A 280 -11.77 24.57 9.31
CA ASP A 280 -12.52 23.37 9.73
C ASP A 280 -13.02 22.53 8.55
N LYS A 281 -13.07 23.12 7.34
CA LYS A 281 -13.47 22.43 6.11
C LYS A 281 -12.32 21.79 5.35
N ILE A 282 -11.07 21.91 5.81
CA ILE A 282 -9.93 21.27 5.15
C ILE A 282 -10.03 19.74 5.26
N TRP A 283 -10.33 19.25 6.46
CA TRP A 283 -10.47 17.83 6.77
C TRP A 283 -11.94 17.47 6.85
N ILE A 284 -12.43 16.77 5.82
CA ILE A 284 -13.82 16.32 5.74
C ILE A 284 -13.83 14.82 5.97
N GLN A 285 -14.74 14.37 6.83
CA GLN A 285 -15.03 12.94 6.99
C GLN A 285 -15.95 12.50 5.87
N GLU A 286 -15.48 11.56 5.05
CA GLU A 286 -16.33 10.92 4.05
C GLU A 286 -17.42 10.10 4.75
N PRO A 287 -18.69 10.22 4.33
CA PRO A 287 -19.76 9.31 4.75
C PRO A 287 -19.48 7.87 4.33
N ASP A 288 -20.03 6.91 5.08
CA ASP A 288 -19.90 5.50 4.72
C ASP A 288 -20.65 5.21 3.41
N SER A 289 -20.02 4.39 2.56
CA SER A 289 -20.63 3.93 1.31
C SER A 289 -21.87 3.10 1.59
N GLN A 290 -22.95 3.38 0.86
CA GLN A 290 -24.18 2.58 0.92
C GLN A 290 -24.03 1.25 0.16
N ASP A 291 -23.23 1.23 -0.92
CA ASP A 291 -23.02 0.04 -1.75
C ASP A 291 -22.01 -0.94 -1.14
N VAL A 292 -21.05 -0.42 -0.38
CA VAL A 292 -19.99 -1.20 0.29
C VAL A 292 -19.87 -0.73 1.75
N PRO A 293 -20.87 -1.04 2.59
CA PRO A 293 -20.87 -0.60 3.99
C PRO A 293 -19.75 -1.28 4.78
N PRO A 294 -19.04 -0.56 5.65
CA PRO A 294 -17.98 -1.14 6.46
C PRO A 294 -18.57 -2.00 7.58
N LEU A 295 -18.38 -3.32 7.53
CA LEU A 295 -18.80 -4.21 8.63
C LEU A 295 -17.69 -4.31 9.68
N PRO A 296 -18.00 -4.27 10.99
CA PRO A 296 -16.97 -4.35 12.03
C PRO A 296 -16.28 -5.73 12.02
N PHE A 297 -14.99 -5.75 12.37
CA PHE A 297 -14.32 -6.99 12.75
C PHE A 297 -14.49 -7.21 14.25
N THR A 298 -15.07 -8.34 14.63
CA THR A 298 -15.22 -8.74 16.03
C THR A 298 -14.19 -9.79 16.39
N ASP A 299 -13.53 -9.61 17.53
CA ASP A 299 -12.65 -10.62 18.10
C ASP A 299 -13.46 -11.59 18.96
N THR A 300 -13.19 -12.87 18.78
CA THR A 300 -13.69 -13.93 19.67
C THR A 300 -13.06 -13.82 21.06
N PHE A 301 -13.71 -14.43 22.06
CA PHE A 301 -13.13 -14.52 23.41
C PHE A 301 -11.72 -15.13 23.39
N GLY A 302 -11.51 -16.17 22.57
CA GLY A 302 -10.21 -16.81 22.42
C GLY A 302 -9.15 -15.87 21.85
N GLU A 303 -9.45 -15.11 20.80
CA GLU A 303 -8.49 -14.13 20.24
C GLU A 303 -8.11 -13.04 21.24
N LYS A 304 -9.06 -12.63 22.09
CA LYS A 304 -8.85 -11.54 23.06
C LYS A 304 -8.09 -11.97 24.32
N TYR A 305 -8.33 -13.20 24.79
CA TYR A 305 -7.88 -13.63 26.12
C TYR A 305 -6.90 -14.81 26.14
N LYS A 306 -6.63 -15.47 24.99
CA LYS A 306 -5.55 -16.49 24.95
C LYS A 306 -4.21 -15.83 25.29
N PRO A 307 -3.42 -16.40 26.20
CA PRO A 307 -2.13 -15.83 26.56
C PRO A 307 -1.16 -15.94 25.38
N SER A 308 -0.22 -14.99 25.32
CA SER A 308 0.97 -15.16 24.47
C SER A 308 1.80 -16.36 24.94
N VAL A 309 2.70 -16.86 24.10
CA VAL A 309 3.61 -17.96 24.49
C VAL A 309 4.35 -17.66 25.81
N PRO A 310 4.98 -16.47 26.02
CA PRO A 310 5.57 -16.13 27.30
C PRO A 310 4.54 -16.04 28.44
N GLY A 311 3.33 -15.57 28.17
CA GLY A 311 2.24 -15.51 29.16
C GLY A 311 1.82 -16.91 29.62
N PHE A 312 1.69 -17.85 28.68
CA PHE A 312 1.39 -19.25 28.96
C PHE A 312 2.52 -19.91 29.77
N LEU A 313 3.78 -19.72 29.37
CA LEU A 313 4.93 -20.26 30.11
C LEU A 313 4.99 -19.69 31.54
N LYS A 314 4.74 -18.40 31.74
CA LYS A 314 4.64 -17.80 33.09
C LYS A 314 3.52 -18.44 33.91
N PHE A 315 2.36 -18.64 33.30
CA PHE A 315 1.23 -19.28 33.95
C PHE A 315 1.58 -20.72 34.39
N VAL A 316 2.12 -21.53 33.47
CA VAL A 316 2.55 -22.92 33.75
C VAL A 316 3.61 -22.99 34.82
N THR A 317 4.62 -22.09 34.78
CA THR A 317 5.67 -22.03 35.80
C THR A 317 5.08 -21.68 37.16
N PHE A 318 4.20 -20.69 37.24
CA PHE A 318 3.56 -20.30 38.49
C PHE A 318 2.69 -21.43 39.07
N THR A 319 1.87 -22.08 38.25
CA THR A 319 1.04 -23.22 38.69
C THR A 319 1.89 -24.40 39.13
N SER A 320 3.02 -24.66 38.46
CA SER A 320 3.95 -25.74 38.84
C SER A 320 4.62 -25.45 40.18
N ILE A 321 5.11 -24.22 40.41
CA ILE A 321 5.69 -23.82 41.69
C ILE A 321 4.66 -23.94 42.81
N LEU A 322 3.44 -23.45 42.59
CA LEU A 322 2.35 -23.54 43.57
C LEU A 322 1.99 -25.00 43.86
N GLY A 323 1.95 -25.85 42.83
CA GLY A 323 1.74 -27.29 42.98
C GLY A 323 2.83 -27.96 43.82
N VAL A 324 4.10 -27.68 43.54
CA VAL A 324 5.23 -28.18 44.32
C VAL A 324 5.19 -27.69 45.77
N ALA A 325 4.91 -26.40 46.00
CA ALA A 325 4.80 -25.83 47.34
C ALA A 325 3.65 -26.46 48.14
N THR A 326 2.49 -26.65 47.51
CA THR A 326 1.32 -27.30 48.11
C THR A 326 1.62 -28.77 48.45
N PHE A 327 2.26 -29.49 47.54
CA PHE A 327 2.68 -30.88 47.77
C PHE A 327 3.69 -30.98 48.93
N ALA A 328 4.67 -30.09 48.98
CA ALA A 328 5.66 -30.03 50.05
C ALA A 328 5.02 -29.72 51.41
N PHE A 329 4.05 -28.81 51.46
CA PHE A 329 3.28 -28.51 52.66
C PHE A 329 2.49 -29.73 53.16
N LEU A 330 1.75 -30.40 52.26
CA LEU A 330 0.95 -31.59 52.60
C LEU A 330 1.80 -32.78 53.05
N LYS A 331 3.04 -32.91 52.55
CA LYS A 331 4.00 -33.96 52.94
C LYS A 331 4.82 -33.61 54.18
N CYS A 332 4.66 -32.41 54.75
CA CYS A 332 5.45 -31.98 55.90
C CYS A 332 4.93 -32.66 57.19
N PRO A 333 5.73 -33.50 57.88
CA PRO A 333 5.29 -34.31 59.03
C PRO A 333 4.80 -33.50 60.24
N LYS A 334 5.07 -32.19 60.29
CA LYS A 334 4.68 -31.30 61.39
C LYS A 334 3.20 -30.92 61.40
N TYR A 335 2.43 -31.19 60.34
CA TYR A 335 1.04 -30.71 60.21
C TYR A 335 -0.03 -31.82 60.14
N PHE A 336 0.36 -33.09 60.13
CA PHE A 336 -0.54 -34.24 60.27
C PHE A 336 0.03 -35.24 61.29
N PRO A 337 -0.33 -35.15 62.59
CA PRO A 337 0.00 -36.20 63.55
C PRO A 337 -0.75 -37.49 63.18
N LYS A 338 -0.09 -38.63 63.39
CA LYS A 338 -0.63 -39.98 63.12
C LYS A 338 -1.93 -40.26 63.85
#